data_AF-A0A9D7NRH8-F1
#
_entry.id   AF-A0A9D7NRH8-F1
#
_cell.length_a   1.000
_cell.length_b   1.000
_cell.length_c   1.000
_cell.angle_alpha   90.00
_cell.angle_beta   90.00
_cell.angle_gamma   90.00
#
_symmetry.space_group_name_H-M   'P 1'
#
loop_
_entity.id
_entity.type
_entity.pdbx_description
1 polymer ?
#
loop_
_entity_poly.entity_id
_entity_poly.type
_entity_poly.pdbx_seq_one_letter_code
_entity_poly.pdbx_strand_id
1 'polypeptide(L)'
;MAITRAKLNKIVHGAIKATGELRTTIVYRVVTPGVYDPVTDTTTDVTSDTPLENVVLAGLTQAEYGWFPADRNTQKALIPTLELGAIVPKETDKIVIAADEWEIVKIKSPPGSPLFVIYIELS
;
A
#
# COMPACT_ATOMS: atom_id res chain seq x y z
N MET A 1 -11.03 29.88 -2.97
CA MET A 1 -9.65 29.45 -3.27
C MET A 1 -9.70 27.95 -3.60
N ALA A 2 -9.44 27.55 -4.84
CA ALA A 2 -9.49 26.12 -5.19
C ALA A 2 -8.30 25.37 -4.54
N ILE A 3 -8.56 24.21 -3.94
CA ILE A 3 -7.50 23.36 -3.41
C ILE A 3 -6.81 22.69 -4.61
N THR A 4 -5.52 22.96 -4.79
CA THR A 4 -4.71 22.29 -5.82
C THR A 4 -4.32 20.88 -5.36
N ARG A 5 -4.09 19.96 -6.31
CA ARG A 5 -3.63 18.59 -6.01
C ARG A 5 -2.36 18.58 -5.14
N ALA A 6 -1.39 19.43 -5.45
CA ALA A 6 -0.16 19.56 -4.68
C ALA A 6 -0.42 19.99 -3.22
N LYS A 7 -1.38 20.89 -2.99
CA LYS A 7 -1.77 21.31 -1.65
C LYS A 7 -2.48 20.18 -0.89
N LEU A 8 -3.35 19.42 -1.56
CA LEU A 8 -4.05 18.28 -0.97
C LEU A 8 -3.06 17.19 -0.53
N ASN A 9 -2.09 16.84 -1.39
CA ASN A 9 -1.05 15.87 -1.08
C ASN A 9 -0.24 16.28 0.17
N LYS A 10 0.14 17.56 0.28
CA LYS A 10 0.87 18.08 1.45
C LYS A 10 0.04 18.01 2.73
N ILE A 11 -1.26 18.34 2.66
CA ILE A 11 -2.15 18.29 3.83
C ILE A 11 -2.31 16.86 4.32
N VAL A 12 -2.58 15.90 3.42
CA VAL A 12 -2.75 14.49 3.79
C VAL A 12 -1.46 13.92 4.37
N HIS A 13 -0.32 14.23 3.75
CA HIS A 13 0.98 13.81 4.27
C HIS A 13 1.26 14.38 5.67
N GLY A 14 0.97 15.67 5.87
CA GLY A 14 1.04 16.31 7.18
C GLY A 14 0.11 15.67 8.21
N ALA A 15 -1.10 15.28 7.81
CA ALA A 15 -2.06 14.63 8.69
C ALA A 15 -1.59 13.24 9.13
N ILE A 16 -1.05 12.43 8.22
CA ILE A 16 -0.44 11.14 8.58
C ILE A 16 0.79 11.35 9.46
N LYS A 17 1.62 12.38 9.20
CA LYS A 17 2.71 12.77 10.11
C LYS A 17 2.25 13.30 11.46
N ALA A 18 1.01 13.75 11.60
CA ALA A 18 0.46 14.20 12.87
C ALA A 18 -0.06 13.05 13.74
N THR A 19 -0.21 11.82 13.21
CA THR A 19 -0.71 10.67 13.99
C THR A 19 0.29 10.11 15.01
N GLY A 20 1.52 10.63 15.02
CA GLY A 20 2.56 10.27 16.00
C GLY A 20 2.95 8.79 15.94
N GLU A 21 2.81 8.13 17.08
CA GLU A 21 3.21 6.73 17.32
C GLU A 21 2.33 5.71 16.59
N LEU A 22 1.18 6.13 16.05
CA LEU A 22 0.33 5.25 15.23
C LEU A 22 0.92 5.01 13.83
N ARG A 23 1.99 5.74 13.47
CA ARG A 23 2.73 5.45 12.24
C ARG A 23 3.62 4.24 12.44
N THR A 24 3.74 3.48 11.37
CA THR A 24 4.68 2.36 11.28
C THR A 24 5.53 2.50 10.04
N THR A 25 6.70 1.85 10.11
CA THR A 25 7.52 1.60 8.93
C THR A 25 7.11 0.28 8.31
N ILE A 26 6.96 0.27 6.99
CA ILE A 26 6.73 -0.93 6.17
C ILE A 26 7.69 -0.91 4.99
N VAL A 27 7.84 -2.04 4.31
CA VAL A 27 8.49 -2.08 2.99
C VAL A 27 7.42 -2.31 1.94
N TYR A 28 7.35 -1.41 0.96
CA TYR A 28 6.56 -1.62 -0.23
C TYR A 28 7.41 -2.34 -1.27
N ARG A 29 6.97 -3.52 -1.71
CA ARG A 29 7.68 -4.35 -2.69
C ARG A 29 6.93 -4.31 -4.01
N VAL A 30 7.53 -3.65 -5.00
CA VAL A 30 7.05 -3.69 -6.38
C VAL A 30 7.44 -5.04 -6.97
N VAL A 31 6.47 -5.77 -7.53
CA VAL A 31 6.71 -7.06 -8.19
C VAL A 31 6.52 -6.87 -9.69
N THR A 32 7.59 -7.09 -10.46
CA THR A 32 7.54 -7.10 -11.92
C THR A 32 7.68 -8.55 -12.39
N PRO A 33 6.63 -9.11 -13.02
CA PRO A 33 6.69 -10.47 -13.52
C PRO A 33 7.88 -10.71 -14.44
N GLY A 34 8.59 -11.80 -14.21
CA GLY A 34 9.72 -12.21 -15.05
C GLY A 34 9.30 -12.57 -16.48
N VAL A 35 10.28 -12.55 -17.39
CA VAL A 35 10.12 -13.23 -18.69
C VAL A 35 10.40 -14.71 -18.49
N TYR A 36 9.60 -15.58 -19.12
CA TYR A 36 9.83 -17.02 -19.12
C TYR A 36 11.16 -17.36 -19.82
N ASP A 37 12.01 -18.12 -19.14
CA ASP A 37 13.26 -18.66 -19.70
C ASP A 37 13.06 -20.14 -20.11
N PRO A 38 13.08 -20.46 -21.41
CA PRO A 38 12.90 -21.82 -21.90
C PRO A 38 14.11 -22.75 -21.64
N VAL A 39 15.27 -22.22 -21.27
CA VAL A 39 16.48 -23.02 -21.00
C VAL A 39 16.42 -23.65 -19.61
N THR A 40 15.94 -22.88 -18.63
CA THR A 40 15.79 -23.34 -17.25
C THR A 40 14.36 -23.76 -16.90
N ASP A 41 13.39 -23.54 -17.80
CA ASP A 41 11.96 -23.78 -17.58
C ASP A 41 11.45 -23.04 -16.33
N THR A 42 11.85 -21.77 -16.19
CA THR A 42 11.53 -20.95 -15.03
C THR A 42 11.10 -19.54 -15.42
N THR A 43 10.24 -18.95 -14.59
CA THR A 43 9.97 -17.51 -14.58
C THR A 43 10.46 -16.95 -13.24
N THR A 44 11.28 -15.90 -13.28
CA THR A 44 11.81 -15.26 -12.07
C THR A 44 11.36 -13.82 -12.02
N ASP A 45 10.54 -13.50 -11.02
CA ASP A 45 10.05 -12.14 -10.82
C ASP A 45 11.15 -11.21 -10.32
N VAL A 46 11.13 -9.98 -10.80
CA VAL A 46 12.03 -8.92 -10.34
C VAL A 46 11.30 -8.08 -9.31
N THR A 47 11.84 -8.02 -8.11
CA THR A 47 11.28 -7.24 -7.00
C THR A 47 12.12 -6.00 -6.71
N SER A 48 11.46 -4.91 -6.34
CA SER A 48 12.12 -3.69 -5.85
C SER A 48 11.48 -3.23 -4.55
N ASP A 49 12.29 -3.07 -3.51
CA ASP A 49 11.84 -2.76 -2.16
C ASP A 49 12.05 -1.27 -1.86
N THR A 50 10.99 -0.61 -1.40
CA THR A 50 11.01 0.79 -0.98
C THR A 50 10.52 0.90 0.47
N PRO A 51 11.35 1.33 1.42
CA PRO A 51 10.90 1.57 2.79
C PRO A 51 9.99 2.79 2.83
N LEU A 52 8.85 2.67 3.52
CA LEU A 52 7.89 3.74 3.78
C LEU A 52 7.79 3.93 5.28
N GLU A 53 8.00 5.15 5.77
CA GLU A 53 8.07 5.49 7.20
C GLU A 53 6.76 6.11 7.72
N ASN A 54 5.94 6.64 6.81
CA ASN A 54 4.71 7.36 7.15
C ASN A 54 3.47 6.58 6.72
N VAL A 55 3.28 5.38 7.29
CA VAL A 55 2.13 4.52 7.03
C VAL A 55 1.33 4.28 8.28
N VAL A 56 0.00 4.28 8.18
CA VAL A 56 -0.88 3.91 9.28
C VAL A 56 -1.59 2.60 8.93
N LEU A 57 -1.45 1.61 9.80
CA LEU A 57 -2.21 0.36 9.71
C LEU A 57 -3.52 0.52 10.48
N ALA A 58 -4.63 0.15 9.84
CA ALA A 58 -5.95 0.26 10.42
C ALA A 58 -6.77 -1.00 10.13
N GLY A 59 -7.56 -1.43 11.12
CA GLY A 59 -8.53 -2.51 10.94
C GLY A 59 -9.65 -2.12 9.96
N LEU A 60 -10.34 -3.14 9.45
CA LEU A 60 -11.53 -2.96 8.64
C LEU A 60 -12.68 -2.36 9.47
N THR A 61 -13.47 -1.50 8.84
CA THR A 61 -14.71 -0.97 9.41
C THR A 61 -15.86 -1.94 9.17
N GLN A 62 -16.95 -1.81 9.94
CA GLN A 62 -18.11 -2.70 9.82
C GLN A 62 -18.73 -2.69 8.41
N ALA A 63 -18.74 -1.54 7.73
CA ALA A 63 -19.20 -1.44 6.35
C ALA A 63 -18.31 -2.22 5.38
N GLU A 64 -17.02 -2.41 5.70
CA GLU A 64 -16.06 -3.12 4.87
C GLU A 64 -16.16 -4.63 5.04
N TYR A 65 -16.44 -5.11 6.25
CA TYR A 65 -16.78 -6.52 6.50
C TYR A 65 -18.01 -7.00 5.73
N GLY A 66 -18.93 -6.10 5.38
CA GLY A 66 -20.14 -6.46 4.63
C GLY A 66 -19.92 -6.80 3.16
N TRP A 67 -18.82 -6.33 2.54
CA TRP A 67 -18.54 -6.57 1.12
C TRP A 67 -17.17 -7.22 0.85
N PHE A 68 -16.28 -7.23 1.82
CA PHE A 68 -15.01 -7.94 1.75
C PHE A 68 -15.12 -9.15 2.68
N PRO A 69 -15.10 -10.40 2.16
CA PRO A 69 -15.00 -11.60 2.99
C PRO A 69 -13.61 -11.61 3.62
N ALA A 70 -13.41 -10.76 4.61
CA ALA A 70 -12.16 -10.60 5.30
C ALA A 70 -11.90 -11.84 6.14
N ASP A 71 -10.78 -12.50 5.89
CA ASP A 71 -10.24 -13.42 6.88
C ASP A 71 -9.75 -12.64 8.11
N ARG A 72 -9.49 -13.36 9.20
CA ARG A 72 -9.13 -12.77 10.50
C ARG A 72 -7.87 -11.87 10.45
N ASN A 73 -7.08 -11.99 9.40
CA ASN A 73 -5.82 -11.30 9.20
C ASN A 73 -5.86 -10.25 8.08
N THR A 74 -7.02 -9.71 7.70
CA THR A 74 -7.06 -8.56 6.77
C THR A 74 -6.96 -7.23 7.50
N GLN A 75 -6.15 -6.31 6.99
CA GLN A 75 -6.06 -4.92 7.47
C GLN A 75 -5.90 -3.93 6.32
N LYS A 76 -5.84 -2.63 6.62
CA LYS A 76 -5.64 -1.55 5.65
C LYS A 76 -4.35 -0.80 5.95
N ALA A 77 -3.54 -0.58 4.93
CA ALA A 77 -2.45 0.38 4.96
C ALA A 77 -2.91 1.71 4.35
N LEU A 78 -2.81 2.78 5.14
CA LEU A 78 -3.06 4.14 4.72
C LEU A 78 -1.72 4.79 4.38
N ILE A 79 -1.48 4.99 3.08
CA ILE A 79 -0.19 5.44 2.56
C ILE A 79 -0.37 6.78 1.83
N PRO A 80 0.24 7.88 2.30
CA PRO A 80 0.27 9.13 1.56
C PRO A 80 0.95 8.94 0.20
N THR A 81 0.39 9.54 -0.84
CA THR A 81 1.00 9.49 -2.18
C THR A 81 2.40 10.12 -2.21
N LEU A 82 2.68 11.09 -1.33
CA LEU A 82 4.02 11.67 -1.21
C LEU A 82 5.04 10.70 -0.64
N GLU A 83 4.62 9.69 0.11
CA GLU A 83 5.51 8.65 0.65
C GLU A 83 5.93 7.66 -0.43
N LEU A 84 5.00 7.31 -1.33
CA LEU A 84 5.25 6.42 -2.47
C LEU A 84 6.05 7.08 -3.62
N GLY A 85 6.11 8.42 -3.63
CA GLY A 85 6.80 9.17 -4.67
C GLY A 85 6.19 8.95 -6.05
N ALA A 86 6.93 8.26 -6.94
CA ALA A 86 6.49 7.92 -8.30
C ALA A 86 5.82 6.53 -8.41
N ILE A 87 5.82 5.75 -7.33
CA ILE A 87 5.23 4.41 -7.32
C ILE A 87 3.70 4.54 -7.39
N VAL A 88 3.10 3.82 -8.33
CA VAL A 88 1.65 3.63 -8.43
C VAL A 88 1.35 2.21 -7.96
N PRO A 89 0.66 2.05 -6.81
CA PRO A 89 0.42 0.73 -6.26
C PRO A 89 -0.38 -0.18 -7.19
N LYS A 90 -0.08 -1.48 -7.17
CA LYS A 90 -0.76 -2.52 -7.95
C LYS A 90 -1.10 -3.71 -7.05
N GLU A 91 -2.12 -4.48 -7.45
CA GLU A 91 -2.56 -5.68 -6.71
C GLU A 91 -1.54 -6.84 -6.81
N THR A 92 -0.63 -6.79 -7.78
CA THR A 92 0.49 -7.75 -7.90
C THR A 92 1.64 -7.45 -6.95
N ASP A 93 1.70 -6.24 -6.39
CA ASP A 93 2.75 -5.83 -5.47
C ASP A 93 2.48 -6.39 -4.07
N LYS A 94 3.50 -6.31 -3.20
CA LYS A 94 3.42 -6.79 -1.81
C LYS A 94 3.79 -5.71 -0.81
N ILE A 95 3.33 -5.89 0.42
CA ILE A 95 3.76 -5.10 1.58
C ILE A 95 4.45 -6.04 2.57
N VAL A 96 5.62 -5.66 3.08
CA VAL A 96 6.33 -6.41 4.12
C VAL A 96 6.24 -5.65 5.44
N ILE A 97 5.73 -6.32 6.47
CA ILE A 97 5.56 -5.78 7.82
C ILE A 97 6.25 -6.74 8.79
N ALA A 98 7.28 -6.27 9.50
CA ALA A 98 7.99 -7.06 10.50
C ALA A 98 8.45 -8.46 10.03
N ALA A 99 8.87 -8.57 8.76
CA ALA A 99 9.28 -9.79 8.03
C ALA A 99 8.14 -10.67 7.47
N ASP A 100 6.88 -10.36 7.75
CA ASP A 100 5.74 -11.03 7.13
C ASP A 100 5.41 -10.38 5.78
N GLU A 101 5.13 -11.19 4.76
CA GLU A 101 4.66 -10.72 3.46
C GLU A 101 3.13 -10.66 3.42
N TRP A 102 2.63 -9.52 2.95
CA TRP A 102 1.20 -9.24 2.83
C TRP A 102 0.86 -8.98 1.37
N GLU A 103 -0.19 -9.64 0.90
CA GLU A 103 -0.71 -9.50 -0.45
C GLU A 103 -1.66 -8.31 -0.54
N ILE A 104 -1.61 -7.61 -1.67
CA ILE A 104 -2.49 -6.47 -1.92
C ILE A 104 -3.75 -6.96 -2.62
N VAL A 105 -4.85 -7.04 -1.87
CA VAL A 105 -6.11 -7.54 -2.40
C VAL A 105 -6.90 -6.45 -3.12
N LYS A 106 -6.76 -5.20 -2.66
CA LYS A 106 -7.50 -4.08 -3.24
C LYS A 106 -6.84 -2.76 -2.95
N ILE A 107 -6.94 -1.84 -3.92
CA ILE A 107 -6.47 -0.48 -3.76
C ILE A 107 -7.63 0.49 -3.98
N LYS A 108 -7.78 1.47 -3.08
CA LYS A 108 -8.68 2.61 -3.25
C LYS A 108 -7.90 3.91 -3.12
N SER A 109 -8.29 4.91 -3.89
CA SER A 109 -7.80 6.28 -3.72
C SER A 109 -8.96 7.27 -3.89
N PRO A 110 -9.07 8.31 -3.05
CA PRO A 110 -10.06 9.35 -3.25
C PRO A 110 -9.72 10.20 -4.49
N PRO A 111 -10.66 11.00 -5.01
CA PRO A 111 -10.41 11.91 -6.13
C PRO A 111 -9.18 12.81 -5.88
N GLY A 112 -8.31 12.91 -6.88
CA GLY A 112 -7.02 13.60 -6.77
C GLY A 112 -5.87 12.77 -6.17
N SER A 113 -6.17 11.55 -5.72
CA SER A 113 -5.24 10.52 -5.20
C SER A 113 -4.16 11.06 -4.25
N PRO A 114 -4.51 11.77 -3.16
CA PRO A 114 -3.55 12.18 -2.14
C PRO A 114 -3.20 11.07 -1.13
N LEU A 115 -4.02 10.02 -1.07
CA LEU A 115 -3.91 8.89 -0.16
C LEU A 115 -4.24 7.61 -0.93
N PHE A 116 -3.47 6.56 -0.69
CA PHE A 116 -3.84 5.20 -1.05
C PHE A 116 -4.32 4.47 0.19
N VAL A 117 -5.49 3.85 0.07
CA VAL A 117 -6.04 2.90 1.04
C VAL A 117 -5.85 1.52 0.42
N ILE A 118 -4.85 0.80 0.92
CA ILE A 118 -4.47 -0.51 0.41
C ILE A 118 -4.99 -1.55 1.39
N TYR A 119 -5.84 -2.45 0.92
CA TYR A 119 -6.35 -3.58 1.68
C TYR A 119 -5.37 -4.72 1.50
N ILE A 120 -4.88 -5.24 2.62
CA ILE A 120 -3.84 -6.27 2.64
C ILE A 120 -4.27 -7.46 3.47
N GLU A 121 -3.86 -8.64 3.03
CA GLU A 121 -4.03 -9.89 3.74
C GLU A 121 -2.69 -10.60 3.89
N LEU A 122 -2.55 -11.35 4.98
CA LEU A 122 -1.35 -12.14 5.22
C LEU A 122 -1.33 -13.33 4.24
N SER A 123 -0.23 -13.47 3.48
CA SER A 123 0.02 -14.58 2.54
C SER A 123 0.15 -15.92 3.26
#